data_AF-A0A7X7VVA5-F1
#
_entry.id   AF-A0A7X7VVA5-F1
#
_cell.length_a   1.000
_cell.length_b   1.000
_cell.length_c   1.000
_cell.angle_alpha   90.00
_cell.angle_beta   90.00
_cell.angle_gamma   90.00
#
_symmetry.space_group_name_H-M   'P 1'
#
loop_
_entity.id
_entity.type
_entity.pdbx_description
1 polymer ?
#
loop_
_entity_poly.entity_id
_entity_poly.type
_entity_poly.pdbx_seq_one_letter_code
_entity_poly.pdbx_strand_id
1 'polypeptide(L)'
;MGLYKRGSVWWMSFVNPKTGEQVRRSTETEDKELAKKILDSQKGKIAEGKWFERLPGQDFTFKEAMDKYLNGYSKRSKAASSHVRDMCGAKHLLPVFGQYMLADIGPSSISEYKVKRREEGASAQTVNLELSLMSHVFTIAMKEWEWVKENPVKMVARERKDRPKERWLSLEEEGRLLNESPPWLQDIITFAIH
;
A
#
# COMPACT_ATOMS: atom_id res chain seq x y z
N MET A 1 19.14 -21.50 24.00
CA MET A 1 19.29 -21.94 22.59
C MET A 1 20.16 -23.18 22.58
N GLY A 2 19.74 -24.26 21.93
CA GLY A 2 20.44 -25.54 21.99
C GLY A 2 20.30 -26.36 20.71
N LEU A 3 21.24 -27.27 20.50
CA LEU A 3 21.19 -28.30 19.47
C LEU A 3 20.70 -29.60 20.11
N TYR A 4 19.82 -30.31 19.41
CA TYR A 4 19.34 -31.62 19.80
C TYR A 4 19.22 -32.50 18.56
N LYS A 5 19.42 -33.81 18.70
CA LYS A 5 19.40 -34.75 17.58
C LYS A 5 18.00 -35.33 17.40
N ARG A 6 17.49 -35.40 16.17
CA ARG A 6 16.21 -36.04 15.83
C ARG A 6 16.42 -36.92 14.61
N GLY A 7 16.45 -38.24 14.82
CA GLY A 7 16.87 -39.19 13.80
C GLY A 7 18.38 -39.10 13.54
N SER A 8 18.80 -39.04 12.28
CA SER A 8 20.21 -38.83 11.91
C SER A 8 20.63 -37.35 11.88
N VAL A 9 19.66 -36.42 11.82
CA VAL A 9 19.90 -34.99 11.60
C VAL A 9 19.90 -34.21 12.92
N TRP A 10 20.82 -33.25 13.04
CA TRP A 10 20.82 -32.29 14.15
C TRP A 10 19.80 -31.17 13.92
N TRP A 11 19.13 -30.76 14.98
CA TRP A 11 18.14 -29.68 15.00
C TRP A 11 18.59 -28.58 15.94
N MET A 12 18.40 -27.33 15.54
CA MET A 12 18.60 -26.17 16.38
C MET A 12 17.27 -25.69 16.96
N SER A 13 17.29 -25.28 18.23
CA SER A 13 16.19 -24.57 18.89
C SER A 13 16.69 -23.28 19.50
N PHE A 14 16.01 -22.19 19.16
CA PHE A 14 16.27 -20.87 19.74
C PHE A 14 14.96 -20.10 19.91
N VAL A 15 14.99 -19.11 20.79
CA VAL A 15 13.86 -18.21 21.03
C VAL A 15 14.09 -16.96 20.20
N ASN A 16 13.07 -16.54 19.46
CA ASN A 16 13.07 -15.29 18.73
C ASN A 16 13.02 -14.14 19.75
N PRO A 17 14.04 -13.29 19.86
CA PRO A 17 14.06 -12.22 20.87
C PRO A 17 13.05 -11.09 20.59
N LYS A 18 12.51 -10.98 19.36
CA LYS A 18 11.46 -10.00 19.01
C LYS A 18 10.04 -10.51 19.27
N THR A 19 9.74 -11.76 18.89
CA THR A 19 8.38 -12.31 19.01
C THR A 19 8.19 -13.16 20.27
N GLY A 20 9.28 -13.53 20.95
CA GLY A 20 9.25 -14.46 22.08
C GLY A 20 9.00 -15.92 21.69
N GLU A 21 8.80 -16.21 20.41
CA GLU A 21 8.43 -17.55 19.94
C GLU A 21 9.62 -18.49 19.86
N GLN A 22 9.38 -19.77 20.16
CA GLN A 22 10.39 -20.81 20.04
C GLN A 22 10.44 -21.35 18.60
N VAL A 23 11.55 -21.08 17.91
CA VAL A 23 11.81 -21.59 16.55
C VAL A 23 12.65 -22.85 16.64
N ARG A 24 12.25 -23.89 15.88
CA ARG A 24 12.98 -25.15 15.72
C ARG A 24 13.25 -25.39 14.24
N ARG A 25 14.50 -25.61 13.85
CA ARG A 25 14.88 -25.94 12.45
C ARG A 25 15.91 -27.05 12.40
N SER A 26 15.90 -27.84 11.33
CA SER A 26 16.98 -28.78 11.02
C SER A 26 18.25 -28.01 10.64
N THR A 27 19.41 -28.57 10.99
CA THR A 27 20.72 -28.15 10.43
C THR A 27 21.09 -28.96 9.20
N GLU A 28 20.21 -29.89 8.78
CA GLU A 28 20.37 -30.79 7.62
C GLU A 28 21.68 -31.57 7.60
N THR A 29 22.32 -31.69 8.76
CA THR A 29 23.64 -32.29 8.91
C THR A 29 23.62 -33.30 10.04
N GLU A 30 24.32 -34.41 9.84
CA GLU A 30 24.50 -35.49 10.83
C GLU A 30 25.73 -35.26 11.72
N ASP A 31 26.68 -34.45 11.24
CA ASP A 31 27.86 -33.99 11.97
C ASP A 31 27.53 -32.89 13.00
N LYS A 32 27.87 -33.17 14.25
CA LYS A 32 27.65 -32.29 15.41
C LYS A 32 28.50 -31.02 15.34
N GLU A 33 29.72 -31.10 14.83
CA GLU A 33 30.63 -29.95 14.75
C GLU A 33 30.14 -28.94 13.71
N LEU A 34 29.72 -29.43 12.55
CA LEU A 34 29.12 -28.60 11.50
C LEU A 34 27.81 -27.97 12.00
N ALA A 35 26.95 -28.74 12.68
CA ALA A 35 25.72 -28.23 13.27
C ALA A 35 25.98 -27.12 14.31
N LYS A 36 27.06 -27.24 15.10
CA LYS A 36 27.50 -26.19 16.04
C LYS A 36 27.94 -24.92 15.32
N LYS A 37 28.75 -25.02 14.26
CA LYS A 37 29.15 -23.87 13.43
C LYS A 37 27.94 -23.16 12.81
N ILE A 38 26.96 -23.93 12.32
CA ILE A 38 25.71 -23.38 11.78
C ILE A 38 24.95 -22.62 12.88
N LEU A 39 24.77 -23.22 14.07
CA LEU A 39 24.10 -22.56 15.19
C LEU A 39 24.82 -21.27 15.59
N ASP A 40 26.15 -21.29 15.70
CA ASP A 40 26.92 -20.12 16.13
C ASP A 40 26.93 -19.01 15.07
N SER A 41 26.91 -19.36 13.77
CA SER A 41 26.66 -18.39 12.69
C SER A 41 25.26 -17.76 12.79
N GLN A 42 24.23 -18.56 13.09
CA GLN A 42 22.88 -18.03 13.29
C GLN A 42 22.78 -17.15 14.54
N LYS A 43 23.41 -17.55 15.65
CA LYS A 43 23.50 -16.70 16.86
C LYS A 43 24.21 -15.38 16.56
N GLY A 44 25.29 -15.40 15.78
CA GLY A 44 25.98 -14.20 15.31
C GLY A 44 25.04 -13.28 14.54
N LYS A 45 24.28 -13.81 13.57
CA LYS A 45 23.28 -13.03 12.83
C LYS A 45 22.14 -12.49 13.70
N ILE A 46 21.70 -13.25 14.70
CA ILE A 46 20.66 -12.82 15.65
C ILE A 46 21.21 -11.69 16.55
N ALA A 47 22.44 -11.83 17.04
CA ALA A 47 23.11 -10.82 17.87
C ALA A 47 23.44 -9.55 17.09
N GLU A 48 23.85 -9.66 15.83
CA GLU A 48 24.08 -8.54 14.91
C GLU A 48 22.77 -7.89 14.41
N GLY A 49 21.60 -8.45 14.74
CA GLY A 49 20.30 -7.98 14.25
C GLY A 49 20.07 -8.20 12.75
N LYS A 50 21.00 -8.87 12.05
CA LYS A 50 20.96 -9.21 10.61
C LYS A 50 20.15 -10.47 10.30
N TRP A 51 19.77 -11.26 11.30
CA TRP A 51 18.89 -12.42 11.12
C TRP A 51 17.49 -12.01 10.67
N PHE A 52 17.04 -10.84 11.15
CA PHE A 52 15.98 -10.12 10.48
C PHE A 52 16.68 -9.31 9.42
N GLU A 53 16.50 -9.61 8.14
CA GLU A 53 16.72 -8.59 7.12
C GLU A 53 15.93 -7.37 7.59
N ARG A 54 16.61 -6.32 8.09
CA ARG A 54 15.94 -5.04 8.34
C ARG A 54 15.34 -4.67 7.00
N LEU A 55 14.02 -4.74 6.89
CA LEU A 55 13.34 -4.22 5.73
C LEU A 55 13.74 -2.75 5.64
N PRO A 56 14.26 -2.26 4.51
CA PRO A 56 14.75 -0.88 4.41
C PRO A 56 13.70 0.19 4.78
N GLY A 57 12.42 -0.19 4.86
CA GLY A 57 11.27 0.64 5.22
C GLY A 57 10.92 0.64 6.69
N GLN A 58 11.74 0.03 7.55
CA GLN A 58 11.67 0.25 9.00
C GLN A 58 12.20 1.63 9.42
N ASP A 59 12.97 2.28 8.54
CA ASP A 59 13.58 3.58 8.81
C ASP A 59 12.76 4.76 8.26
N PHE A 60 11.69 4.48 7.50
CA PHE A 60 10.90 5.50 6.82
C PHE A 60 9.42 5.43 7.19
N THR A 61 8.87 6.59 7.49
CA THR A 61 7.44 6.80 7.73
C THR A 61 6.68 6.93 6.41
N PHE A 62 5.37 6.66 6.46
CA PHE A 62 4.50 6.90 5.31
C PHE A 62 4.44 8.38 4.92
N LYS A 63 4.56 9.30 5.89
CA LYS A 63 4.64 10.73 5.60
C LYS A 63 5.86 11.05 4.73
N GLU A 64 7.04 10.57 5.09
CA GLU A 64 8.26 10.79 4.29
C GLU A 64 8.13 10.20 2.89
N ALA A 65 7.53 9.02 2.76
CA ALA A 65 7.25 8.40 1.46
C ALA A 65 6.30 9.25 0.61
N MET A 66 5.23 9.77 1.23
CA MET A 66 4.26 10.63 0.57
C MET A 66 4.87 11.98 0.15
N ASP A 67 5.67 12.60 1.02
CA ASP A 67 6.33 13.87 0.73
C ASP A 67 7.35 13.71 -0.41
N LYS A 68 8.15 12.64 -0.39
CA LYS A 68 9.07 12.30 -1.48
C LYS A 68 8.32 12.03 -2.79
N TYR A 69 7.18 11.34 -2.72
CA TYR A 69 6.34 11.06 -3.87
C TYR A 69 5.75 12.34 -4.49
N LEU A 70 5.16 13.20 -3.68
CA LEU A 70 4.46 14.40 -4.16
C LEU A 70 5.43 15.42 -4.74
N ASN A 71 6.53 15.70 -4.02
CA ASN A 71 7.50 16.72 -4.43
C ASN A 71 8.45 16.25 -5.53
N GLY A 72 8.77 14.95 -5.56
CA GLY A 72 9.69 14.37 -6.55
C GLY A 72 8.97 13.86 -7.79
N TYR A 73 8.23 12.76 -7.64
CA TYR A 73 7.65 12.02 -8.75
C TYR A 73 6.40 12.70 -9.32
N SER A 74 5.39 12.97 -8.48
CA SER A 74 4.08 13.45 -8.93
C SER A 74 4.21 14.80 -9.65
N LYS A 75 4.98 15.74 -9.08
CA LYS A 75 5.20 17.06 -9.68
C LYS A 75 5.95 17.02 -11.01
N ARG A 76 6.85 16.05 -11.21
CA ARG A 76 7.68 15.93 -12.42
C ARG A 76 7.00 15.12 -13.52
N SER A 77 6.37 14.01 -13.15
CA SER A 77 5.97 12.95 -14.07
C SER A 77 4.47 12.93 -14.37
N LYS A 78 3.65 13.69 -13.63
CA LYS A 78 2.20 13.77 -13.86
C LYS A 78 1.75 15.14 -14.32
N ALA A 79 0.61 15.15 -15.02
CA ALA A 79 -0.10 16.39 -15.34
C ALA A 79 -0.49 17.15 -14.06
N ALA A 80 -0.53 18.48 -14.12
CA ALA A 80 -0.83 19.35 -12.98
C ALA A 80 -2.15 18.98 -12.28
N SER A 81 -3.20 18.67 -13.05
CA SER A 81 -4.50 18.22 -12.51
C SER A 81 -4.40 16.91 -11.72
N SER A 82 -3.55 15.98 -12.15
CA SER A 82 -3.30 14.73 -11.44
C SER A 82 -2.49 14.95 -10.16
N HIS A 83 -1.53 15.88 -10.18
CA HIS A 83 -0.77 16.25 -8.98
C HIS A 83 -1.69 16.86 -7.90
N VAL A 84 -2.60 17.77 -8.29
CA VAL A 84 -3.61 18.34 -7.38
C VAL A 84 -4.49 17.25 -6.77
N ARG A 85 -4.92 16.26 -7.57
CA ARG A 85 -5.69 15.12 -7.08
C ARG A 85 -4.90 14.27 -6.08
N ASP A 86 -3.61 14.02 -6.35
CA ASP A 86 -2.74 13.29 -5.42
C ASP A 86 -2.62 14.05 -4.08
N MET A 87 -2.45 15.38 -4.11
CA MET A 87 -2.44 16.23 -2.91
C MET A 87 -3.75 16.11 -2.11
N CYS A 88 -4.90 16.10 -2.79
CA CYS A 88 -6.19 15.91 -2.12
C CYS A 88 -6.30 14.52 -1.47
N GLY A 89 -5.84 13.46 -2.14
CA GLY A 89 -5.80 12.11 -1.55
C GLY A 89 -4.88 12.03 -0.34
N ALA A 90 -3.72 12.68 -0.39
CA ALA A 90 -2.76 12.72 0.71
C ALA A 90 -3.35 13.36 1.98
N LYS A 91 -4.24 14.35 1.86
CA LYS A 91 -4.91 14.98 3.02
C LYS A 91 -5.72 14.00 3.87
N HIS A 92 -6.25 12.94 3.28
CA HIS A 92 -7.01 11.90 4.00
C HIS A 92 -6.12 10.76 4.50
N LEU A 93 -5.08 10.42 3.75
CA LEU A 93 -4.16 9.34 4.12
C LEU A 93 -3.20 9.74 5.25
N LEU A 94 -2.67 10.97 5.23
CA LEU A 94 -1.65 11.42 6.20
C LEU A 94 -2.13 11.46 7.65
N PRO A 95 -3.37 11.90 7.98
CA PRO A 95 -3.86 11.85 9.37
C PRO A 95 -3.95 10.45 9.96
N VAL A 96 -4.14 9.43 9.11
CA VAL A 96 -4.27 8.03 9.55
C VAL A 96 -2.92 7.33 9.54
N PHE A 97 -2.19 7.40 8.42
CA PHE A 97 -0.98 6.61 8.20
C PHE A 97 0.32 7.40 8.37
N GLY A 98 0.28 8.73 8.48
CA GLY A 98 1.48 9.57 8.37
C GLY A 98 2.59 9.22 9.36
N GLN A 99 2.23 8.84 10.59
CA GLN A 99 3.20 8.45 11.63
C GLN A 99 3.58 6.96 11.60
N TYR A 100 2.90 6.15 10.80
CA TYR A 100 3.19 4.73 10.70
C TYR A 100 4.47 4.53 9.90
N MET A 101 5.30 3.59 10.34
CA MET A 101 6.39 3.09 9.51
C MET A 101 5.82 2.36 8.31
N LEU A 102 6.50 2.45 7.16
CA LEU A 102 6.06 1.72 5.96
C LEU A 102 5.97 0.21 6.19
N ALA A 103 6.83 -0.33 7.03
CA ALA A 103 6.84 -1.74 7.41
C ALA A 103 5.64 -2.18 8.27
N ASP A 104 5.00 -1.25 8.99
CA ASP A 104 3.89 -1.54 9.90
C ASP A 104 2.52 -1.44 9.22
N ILE A 105 2.48 -0.87 8.01
CA ILE A 105 1.24 -0.73 7.24
C ILE A 105 0.91 -2.07 6.58
N GLY A 106 -0.10 -2.74 7.11
CA GLY A 106 -0.58 -4.02 6.61
C GLY A 106 -1.94 -3.93 5.88
N PRO A 107 -2.37 -5.04 5.25
CA PRO A 107 -3.70 -5.13 4.65
C PRO A 107 -4.85 -4.90 5.65
N SER A 108 -4.68 -5.25 6.92
CA SER A 108 -5.69 -5.03 7.99
C SER A 108 -5.94 -3.54 8.22
N SER A 109 -4.89 -2.76 8.48
CA SER A 109 -5.01 -1.31 8.71
C SER A 109 -5.58 -0.57 7.50
N ILE A 110 -5.27 -1.04 6.28
CA ILE A 110 -5.85 -0.49 5.04
C ILE A 110 -7.35 -0.82 4.95
N SER A 111 -7.75 -2.03 5.35
CA SER A 111 -9.16 -2.44 5.37
C SER A 111 -9.97 -1.64 6.39
N GLU A 112 -9.40 -1.41 7.58
CA GLU A 112 -9.98 -0.53 8.61
C GLU A 112 -10.14 0.91 8.10
N TYR A 113 -9.14 1.44 7.40
CA TYR A 113 -9.22 2.75 6.76
C TYR A 113 -10.40 2.86 5.79
N LYS A 114 -10.66 1.83 4.98
CA LYS A 114 -11.80 1.83 4.06
C LYS A 114 -13.12 1.97 4.80
N VAL A 115 -13.31 1.20 5.87
CA VAL A 115 -14.53 1.24 6.69
C VAL A 115 -14.71 2.64 7.26
N LYS A 116 -13.67 3.18 7.90
CA LYS A 116 -13.67 4.53 8.45
C LYS A 116 -14.04 5.59 7.41
N ARG A 117 -13.46 5.54 6.21
CA ARG A 117 -13.78 6.52 5.16
C ARG A 117 -15.21 6.42 4.66
N ARG A 118 -15.78 5.21 4.62
CA ARG A 118 -17.20 5.02 4.27
C ARG A 118 -18.12 5.57 5.36
N GLU A 119 -17.77 5.40 6.64
CA GLU A 119 -18.48 6.00 7.77
C GLU A 119 -18.42 7.54 7.76
N GLU A 120 -17.29 8.11 7.33
CA GLU A 120 -17.13 9.56 7.09
C GLU A 120 -17.88 10.07 5.84
N GLY A 121 -18.64 9.20 5.15
CA GLY A 121 -19.47 9.57 4.00
C GLY A 121 -18.75 9.61 2.66
N ALA A 122 -17.50 9.15 2.56
CA ALA A 122 -16.78 9.12 1.30
C ALA A 122 -17.39 8.12 0.31
N SER A 123 -17.50 8.49 -0.96
CA SER A 123 -17.97 7.56 -2.00
C SER A 123 -16.98 6.41 -2.21
N ALA A 124 -17.47 5.26 -2.68
CA ALA A 124 -16.61 4.12 -3.05
C ALA A 124 -15.51 4.52 -4.06
N GLN A 125 -15.83 5.43 -4.99
CA GLN A 125 -14.85 5.94 -5.95
C GLN A 125 -13.77 6.78 -5.26
N THR A 126 -14.15 7.63 -4.30
CA THR A 126 -13.20 8.45 -3.53
C THR A 126 -12.21 7.56 -2.79
N VAL A 127 -12.69 6.56 -2.05
CA VAL A 127 -11.84 5.61 -1.32
C VAL A 127 -10.91 4.86 -2.29
N ASN A 128 -11.42 4.41 -3.44
CA ASN A 128 -10.61 3.76 -4.44
C ASN A 128 -9.53 4.65 -5.07
N LEU A 129 -9.78 5.96 -5.19
CA LEU A 129 -8.77 6.93 -5.65
C LEU A 129 -7.66 7.11 -4.60
N GLU A 130 -8.03 7.24 -3.32
CA GLU A 130 -7.08 7.31 -2.20
C GLU A 130 -6.20 6.05 -2.14
N LEU A 131 -6.80 4.85 -2.22
CA LEU A 131 -6.07 3.59 -2.28
C LEU A 131 -5.23 3.44 -3.56
N SER A 132 -5.62 4.08 -4.67
CA SER A 132 -4.83 4.06 -5.91
C SER A 132 -3.56 4.89 -5.76
N LEU A 133 -3.67 6.07 -5.11
CA LEU A 133 -2.52 6.88 -4.73
C LEU A 133 -1.59 6.10 -3.81
N MET A 134 -2.11 5.56 -2.70
CA MET A 134 -1.33 4.79 -1.74
C MET A 134 -0.62 3.61 -2.40
N SER A 135 -1.34 2.83 -3.23
CA SER A 135 -0.77 1.70 -3.97
C SER A 135 0.38 2.13 -4.88
N HIS A 136 0.27 3.30 -5.52
CA HIS A 136 1.31 3.76 -6.42
C HIS A 136 2.54 4.28 -5.65
N VAL A 137 2.34 4.97 -4.53
CA VAL A 137 3.43 5.34 -3.59
C VAL A 137 4.20 4.10 -3.15
N PHE A 138 3.52 3.06 -2.67
CA PHE A 138 4.16 1.79 -2.28
C PHE A 138 4.86 1.10 -3.46
N THR A 139 4.34 1.22 -4.68
CA THR A 139 4.99 0.64 -5.87
C THR A 139 6.30 1.35 -6.20
N ILE A 140 6.37 2.68 -6.08
CA ILE A 140 7.61 3.43 -6.27
C ILE A 140 8.58 3.17 -5.11
N ALA A 141 8.08 3.17 -3.87
CA ALA A 141 8.87 2.84 -2.70
C ALA A 141 9.51 1.45 -2.81
N MET A 142 8.81 0.50 -3.44
CA MET A 142 9.33 -0.84 -3.72
C MET A 142 10.36 -0.84 -4.87
N LYS A 143 10.04 -0.23 -6.01
CA LYS A 143 10.82 -0.39 -7.25
C LYS A 143 11.98 0.57 -7.40
N GLU A 144 11.82 1.82 -6.95
CA GLU A 144 12.80 2.87 -7.18
C GLU A 144 13.58 3.21 -5.91
N TRP A 145 12.94 3.09 -4.74
CA TRP A 145 13.59 3.44 -3.47
C TRP A 145 14.05 2.22 -2.69
N GLU A 146 13.57 1.03 -3.05
CA GLU A 146 13.86 -0.24 -2.36
C GLU A 146 13.52 -0.20 -0.86
N TRP A 147 12.61 0.68 -0.44
CA TRP A 147 12.18 0.85 0.94
C TRP A 147 11.31 -0.31 1.40
N VAL A 148 10.47 -0.86 0.53
CA VAL A 148 9.58 -1.97 0.89
C VAL A 148 9.77 -3.13 -0.07
N LYS A 149 9.58 -4.35 0.42
CA LYS A 149 9.66 -5.56 -0.43
C LYS A 149 8.35 -5.86 -1.15
N GLU A 150 7.24 -5.48 -0.55
CA GLU A 150 5.90 -5.76 -1.05
C GLU A 150 4.98 -4.56 -0.91
N ASN A 151 3.89 -4.59 -1.67
CA ASN A 151 2.87 -3.56 -1.64
C ASN A 151 1.61 -4.11 -0.96
N PRO A 152 1.35 -3.74 0.31
CA PRO A 152 0.22 -4.27 1.08
C PRO A 152 -1.13 -3.85 0.49
N VAL A 153 -1.20 -2.74 -0.25
CA VAL A 153 -2.44 -2.24 -0.87
C VAL A 153 -2.93 -3.16 -1.98
N LYS A 154 -2.03 -3.92 -2.63
CA LYS A 154 -2.42 -4.88 -3.68
C LYS A 154 -3.16 -6.09 -3.13
N MET A 155 -3.01 -6.39 -1.83
CA MET A 155 -3.70 -7.49 -1.16
C MET A 155 -5.12 -7.12 -0.74
N VAL A 156 -5.49 -5.83 -0.84
CA VAL A 156 -6.79 -5.32 -0.42
C VAL A 156 -7.72 -5.13 -1.62
N ALA A 157 -8.90 -5.73 -1.54
CA ALA A 157 -9.93 -5.58 -2.57
C ALA A 157 -10.44 -4.14 -2.64
N ARG A 158 -10.65 -3.66 -3.87
CA ARG A 158 -11.22 -2.34 -4.15
C ARG A 158 -12.70 -2.31 -3.80
N GLU A 159 -13.19 -1.13 -3.40
CA GLU A 159 -14.61 -0.91 -3.15
C GLU A 159 -15.41 -1.06 -4.44
N ARG A 160 -16.58 -1.67 -4.36
CA ARG A 160 -17.47 -1.78 -5.51
C ARG A 160 -17.99 -0.38 -5.85
N LYS A 161 -17.66 0.09 -7.05
CA LYS A 161 -18.24 1.31 -7.59
C LYS A 161 -19.60 0.96 -8.20
N ASP A 162 -20.65 1.58 -7.71
CA ASP A 162 -21.91 1.65 -8.46
C ASP A 162 -21.64 2.48 -9.72
N ARG A 163 -21.82 1.87 -10.88
CA ARG A 163 -21.78 2.60 -12.14
C ARG A 163 -23.10 3.37 -12.21
N PRO A 164 -23.10 4.72 -12.12
CA PRO A 164 -24.32 5.44 -12.45
C PRO A 164 -24.73 5.00 -13.85
N LYS A 165 -26.02 4.69 -14.03
CA LYS A 165 -26.54 4.40 -15.36
C LYS A 165 -26.35 5.68 -16.17
N GLU A 166 -25.47 5.63 -17.16
CA GLU A 166 -25.39 6.69 -18.16
C GLU A 166 -26.76 6.76 -18.83
N ARG A 167 -27.47 7.85 -18.56
CA ARG A 167 -28.79 8.13 -19.12
C ARG A 167 -28.60 9.18 -20.21
N TRP A 168 -29.07 8.85 -21.40
CA TRP A 168 -29.15 9.78 -22.52
C TRP A 168 -30.39 10.66 -22.36
N LEU A 169 -30.31 11.90 -22.85
CA LEU A 169 -31.49 12.75 -22.97
C LEU A 169 -32.42 12.14 -24.03
N SER A 170 -33.72 12.22 -23.79
CA SER A 170 -34.71 11.98 -24.83
C SER A 170 -34.86 13.23 -25.72
N LEU A 171 -35.35 13.08 -26.95
CA LEU A 171 -35.60 14.21 -27.86
C LEU A 171 -36.46 15.31 -27.22
N GLU A 172 -37.43 14.94 -26.39
CA GLU A 172 -38.26 15.90 -25.64
C GLU A 172 -37.49 16.64 -24.54
N GLU A 173 -36.50 15.99 -23.92
CA GLU A 173 -35.62 16.60 -22.92
C GLU A 173 -34.59 17.51 -23.58
N GLU A 174 -34.08 17.14 -24.76
CA GLU A 174 -33.21 18.00 -25.57
C GLU A 174 -33.93 19.27 -25.99
N GLY A 175 -35.17 19.17 -26.47
CA GLY A 175 -36.00 20.33 -26.83
C GLY A 175 -36.27 21.25 -25.64
N ARG A 176 -36.56 20.67 -24.46
CA ARG A 176 -36.71 21.46 -23.22
C ARG A 176 -35.41 22.13 -22.80
N LEU A 177 -34.28 21.43 -22.89
CA LEU A 177 -32.97 21.98 -22.55
C LEU A 177 -32.60 23.16 -23.44
N LEU A 178 -32.85 23.06 -24.75
CA LEU A 178 -32.59 24.16 -25.70
C LEU A 178 -33.49 25.38 -25.42
N ASN A 179 -34.78 25.17 -25.19
CA ASN A 179 -35.73 26.26 -24.93
C ASN A 179 -35.42 27.05 -23.65
N GLU A 180 -34.97 26.38 -22.59
CA GLU A 180 -34.61 27.02 -21.31
C GLU A 180 -33.19 27.61 -21.32
N SER A 181 -32.39 27.34 -22.36
CA SER A 181 -31.01 27.80 -22.47
C SER A 181 -30.91 29.18 -23.14
N PRO A 182 -29.98 30.04 -22.71
CA PRO A 182 -29.72 31.30 -23.39
C PRO A 182 -29.16 31.09 -24.80
N PRO A 183 -29.36 32.03 -25.75
CA PRO A 183 -29.02 31.84 -27.16
C PRO A 183 -27.56 31.41 -27.41
N TRP A 184 -26.59 31.96 -26.68
CA TRP A 184 -25.17 31.60 -26.84
C TRP A 184 -24.85 30.14 -26.46
N LEU A 185 -25.67 29.52 -25.61
CA LEU A 185 -25.49 28.14 -25.17
C LEU A 185 -26.22 27.15 -26.10
N GLN A 186 -27.29 27.59 -26.77
CA GLN A 186 -28.06 26.75 -27.68
C GLN A 186 -27.20 26.22 -28.84
N ASP A 187 -26.36 27.07 -29.43
CA ASP A 187 -25.44 26.68 -30.52
C ASP A 187 -24.44 25.61 -30.05
N ILE A 188 -23.93 25.74 -28.83
CA ILE A 188 -22.98 24.78 -28.23
C ILE A 188 -23.69 23.44 -27.94
N ILE A 189 -24.90 23.49 -27.38
CA ILE A 189 -25.70 22.29 -27.08
C ILE A 189 -26.03 21.55 -28.39
N THR A 190 -26.48 22.26 -29.42
CA THR A 190 -26.81 21.68 -30.73
C THR A 190 -25.59 21.00 -31.37
N PHE A 191 -24.41 21.62 -31.29
CA PHE A 191 -23.16 21.01 -31.75
C PHE A 191 -22.73 19.79 -30.92
N ALA A 192 -23.01 19.78 -29.61
CA ALA A 192 -22.58 18.69 -28.74
C ALA A 192 -23.49 17.45 -28.80
N ILE A 193 -24.75 17.62 -29.22
CA ILE A 193 -25.75 16.54 -29.33
C ILE A 193 -25.70 15.84 -30.70
N HIS A 194 -25.32 16.54 -31.78
CA HIS A 194 -25.27 16.03 -33.16
C HIS A 194 -23.85 15.68 -33.63
#